data_AF-A0A4Y9NSN3-F1
#
_entry.id   AF-A0A4Y9NSN3-F1
#
_cell.length_a   1.000
_cell.length_b   1.000
_cell.length_c   1.000
_cell.angle_alpha   90.00
_cell.angle_beta   90.00
_cell.angle_gamma   90.00
#
_symmetry.space_group_name_H-M   'P 1'
#
loop_
_entity.id
_entity.type
_entity.pdbx_description
1 polymer ?
#
loop_
_entity_poly.entity_id
_entity_poly.type
_entity_poly.pdbx_seq_one_letter_code
_entity_poly.pdbx_strand_id
1 'polypeptide(L)'
;MTAVRAVAFAVAAWLAAIGAAYAQDATSLKKSMPGQWELSTTERSKTCVVTMKGDTAGQGYKLELEPACKTALPFTKSIVAWSVRGLDIVRFQDATGEAVIDFTEVEAGIFEGLRQGEGVYILQDLAAARSMAKSMDQMIGDWAMVRGNGQPVCGLTLTNTETSPDNFQVFLKPKCDAVIAQFNPAQWRLERGQIILMSKSGDVWQFEADDNAQWRRVPDTADPLIMLRQ
;
A
#
# COMPACT_ATOMS: atom_id res chain seq x y z
N MET A 1 -44.43 -21.75 -63.10
CA MET A 1 -43.36 -20.73 -63.20
C MET A 1 -44.01 -19.45 -62.67
N THR A 2 -43.76 -18.97 -61.45
CA THR A 2 -42.50 -18.72 -60.75
C THR A 2 -42.78 -18.71 -59.24
N ALA A 3 -41.94 -19.41 -58.48
CA ALA A 3 -41.84 -19.27 -57.03
C ALA A 3 -41.15 -17.93 -56.69
N VAL A 4 -41.36 -17.39 -55.48
CA VAL A 4 -40.30 -16.95 -54.53
C VAL A 4 -40.95 -16.39 -53.25
N ARG A 5 -40.89 -17.25 -52.21
CA ARG A 5 -40.42 -17.06 -50.82
C ARG A 5 -41.03 -15.98 -49.90
N ALA A 6 -41.70 -16.51 -48.88
CA ALA A 6 -41.99 -15.94 -47.58
C ALA A 6 -40.72 -15.67 -46.74
N VAL A 7 -40.67 -14.51 -46.07
CA VAL A 7 -39.77 -14.11 -44.97
C VAL A 7 -40.51 -12.93 -44.27
N ALA A 8 -40.69 -12.76 -42.96
CA ALA A 8 -40.14 -13.37 -41.75
C ALA A 8 -41.19 -13.33 -40.61
N PHE A 9 -41.25 -14.41 -39.85
CA PHE A 9 -41.74 -14.43 -38.47
C PHE A 9 -40.57 -14.23 -37.51
N ALA A 10 -40.87 -13.69 -36.33
CA ALA A 10 -40.09 -13.72 -35.08
C ALA A 10 -39.00 -12.65 -34.88
N VAL A 11 -39.42 -11.48 -34.37
CA VAL A 11 -38.58 -10.63 -33.49
C VAL A 11 -39.22 -10.65 -32.11
N ALA A 12 -38.97 -11.70 -31.34
CA ALA A 12 -39.27 -11.74 -29.91
C ALA A 12 -38.26 -12.68 -29.24
N ALA A 13 -37.27 -12.10 -28.56
CA ALA A 13 -36.50 -12.67 -27.43
C ALA A 13 -35.05 -12.13 -27.39
N TRP A 14 -34.86 -10.82 -27.19
CA TRP A 14 -33.54 -10.26 -26.86
C TRP A 14 -33.66 -9.21 -25.74
N LEU A 15 -34.25 -9.60 -24.60
CA LEU A 15 -34.30 -8.78 -23.38
C LEU A 15 -34.12 -9.65 -22.11
N ALA A 16 -33.11 -10.51 -22.10
CA ALA A 16 -32.73 -11.25 -20.89
C ALA A 16 -31.22 -11.50 -20.83
N ALA A 17 -30.42 -10.44 -20.64
CA ALA A 17 -28.98 -10.60 -20.39
C ALA A 17 -28.32 -9.48 -19.54
N ILE A 18 -29.09 -8.66 -18.80
CA ILE A 18 -28.50 -7.57 -17.97
C ILE A 18 -28.14 -8.07 -16.54
N GLY A 19 -28.44 -9.33 -16.20
CA GLY A 19 -28.23 -9.88 -14.85
C GLY A 19 -26.84 -10.45 -14.55
N ALA A 20 -25.91 -10.51 -15.52
CA ALA A 20 -24.66 -11.27 -15.37
C ALA A 20 -23.46 -10.46 -14.88
N ALA A 21 -23.50 -9.12 -14.84
CA ALA A 21 -22.36 -8.31 -14.42
C ALA A 21 -22.19 -8.25 -12.89
N TYR A 22 -23.28 -8.29 -12.11
CA TYR A 22 -23.25 -8.06 -10.65
C TYR A 22 -22.74 -9.24 -9.82
N ALA A 23 -22.76 -10.46 -10.34
CA ALA A 23 -22.26 -11.66 -9.62
C ALA A 23 -20.74 -11.84 -9.77
N GLN A 24 -20.10 -11.12 -10.69
CA GLN A 24 -18.69 -11.31 -11.02
C GLN A 24 -17.77 -10.70 -9.97
N ASP A 25 -18.16 -9.60 -9.33
CA ASP A 25 -17.29 -8.85 -8.41
C ASP A 25 -17.22 -9.47 -7.01
N ALA A 26 -18.36 -9.79 -6.39
CA ALA A 26 -18.36 -10.42 -5.06
C ALA A 26 -17.73 -11.83 -5.09
N THR A 27 -17.97 -12.58 -6.17
CA THR A 27 -17.44 -13.94 -6.32
C THR A 27 -15.94 -13.93 -6.64
N SER A 28 -15.45 -12.94 -7.38
CA SER A 28 -14.02 -12.79 -7.65
C SER A 28 -13.28 -12.34 -6.40
N LEU A 29 -13.80 -11.34 -5.67
CA LEU A 29 -13.23 -10.86 -4.42
C LEU A 29 -13.15 -11.97 -3.38
N LYS A 30 -14.24 -12.73 -3.16
CA LYS A 30 -14.22 -13.87 -2.25
C LYS A 30 -13.15 -14.91 -2.61
N LYS A 31 -12.85 -15.09 -3.90
CA LYS A 31 -11.83 -16.05 -4.36
C LYS A 31 -10.40 -15.52 -4.20
N SER A 32 -10.20 -14.19 -4.20
CA SER A 32 -8.88 -13.57 -4.04
C SER A 32 -8.48 -13.36 -2.57
N MET A 33 -9.45 -13.25 -1.65
CA MET A 33 -9.14 -12.99 -0.24
C MET A 33 -8.39 -14.11 0.53
N PRO A 34 -8.57 -15.42 0.26
CA PRO A 34 -7.85 -16.44 1.01
C PRO A 34 -6.33 -16.28 0.89
N GLY A 35 -5.63 -16.17 2.02
CA GLY A 35 -4.20 -15.85 2.05
C GLY A 35 -3.75 -15.24 3.39
N GLN A 36 -2.50 -14.81 3.44
CA GLN A 36 -1.95 -14.07 4.58
C GLN A 36 -1.96 -12.57 4.29
N TRP A 37 -2.43 -11.80 5.25
CA TRP A 37 -2.62 -10.36 5.13
C TRP A 37 -2.02 -9.65 6.33
N GLU A 38 -1.47 -8.46 6.11
CA GLU A 38 -1.11 -7.54 7.17
C GLU A 38 -2.32 -6.62 7.44
N LEU A 39 -2.77 -6.60 8.70
CA LEU A 39 -3.67 -5.59 9.23
C LEU A 39 -2.85 -4.60 10.05
N SER A 40 -2.96 -3.32 9.74
CA SER A 40 -2.11 -2.27 10.33
C SER A 40 -2.86 -0.97 10.58
N THR A 41 -2.34 -0.12 11.46
CA THR A 41 -2.69 1.31 11.50
C THR A 41 -2.18 2.02 10.25
N THR A 42 -2.69 3.21 9.94
CA THR A 42 -2.26 4.01 8.77
C THR A 42 -0.74 4.23 8.75
N GLU A 43 -0.16 4.67 9.86
CA GLU A 43 1.30 4.81 10.01
C GLU A 43 2.07 3.48 10.15
N ARG A 44 1.37 2.33 10.11
CA ARG A 44 1.94 0.98 10.32
C ARG A 44 2.76 0.82 11.61
N SER A 45 2.59 1.72 12.58
CA SER A 45 3.22 1.66 13.91
C SER A 45 2.74 0.45 14.73
N LYS A 46 1.56 -0.09 14.39
CA LYS A 46 1.02 -1.34 14.91
C LYS A 46 0.60 -2.21 13.75
N THR A 47 1.21 -3.37 13.63
CA THR A 47 0.88 -4.36 12.61
C THR A 47 0.51 -5.69 13.25
N CYS A 48 -0.30 -6.46 12.53
CA CYS A 48 -0.60 -7.83 12.91
C CYS A 48 -0.92 -8.65 11.67
N VAL A 49 -0.59 -9.95 11.69
CA VAL A 49 -0.85 -10.83 10.55
C VAL A 49 -2.14 -11.60 10.79
N VAL A 50 -2.99 -11.59 9.77
CA VAL A 50 -4.23 -12.35 9.72
C VAL A 50 -4.19 -13.33 8.55
N THR A 51 -4.68 -14.54 8.76
CA THR A 51 -4.82 -15.55 7.69
C THR A 51 -6.29 -15.79 7.42
N MET A 52 -6.73 -15.38 6.23
CA MET A 52 -8.09 -15.65 5.74
C MET A 52 -8.10 -16.97 4.99
N LYS A 53 -9.03 -17.86 5.33
CA LYS A 53 -9.17 -19.19 4.71
C LYS A 53 -10.53 -19.33 4.04
N GLY A 54 -10.63 -20.20 3.05
CA GLY A 54 -11.89 -20.50 2.35
C GLY A 54 -12.83 -21.44 3.10
N ASP A 55 -12.39 -22.05 4.21
CA ASP A 55 -13.20 -22.93 5.04
C ASP A 55 -14.32 -22.15 5.73
N THR A 56 -15.54 -22.70 5.76
CA THR A 56 -16.66 -22.07 6.46
C THR A 56 -16.44 -22.06 7.97
N ALA A 57 -16.74 -20.93 8.63
CA ALA A 57 -16.71 -20.79 10.08
C ALA A 57 -17.82 -19.84 10.55
N GLY A 58 -18.73 -20.33 11.41
CA GLY A 58 -19.86 -19.55 11.89
C GLY A 58 -20.71 -18.98 10.75
N GLN A 59 -20.89 -17.66 10.74
CA GLN A 59 -21.62 -16.92 9.70
C GLN A 59 -20.70 -16.35 8.60
N GLY A 60 -19.55 -16.99 8.36
CA GLY A 60 -18.56 -16.55 7.38
C GLY A 60 -17.55 -17.65 7.08
N TYR A 61 -16.31 -17.24 6.85
CA TYR A 61 -15.16 -18.09 6.61
C TYR A 61 -14.13 -17.93 7.70
N LYS A 62 -13.28 -18.94 7.85
CA LYS A 62 -12.29 -19.02 8.91
C LYS A 62 -11.25 -17.91 8.78
N LEU A 63 -11.03 -17.19 9.88
CA LEU A 63 -9.95 -16.21 10.03
C LEU A 63 -9.07 -16.65 11.21
N GLU A 64 -7.76 -16.65 11.01
CA GLU A 64 -6.77 -16.93 12.05
C GLU A 64 -5.94 -15.67 12.31
N LEU A 65 -5.85 -15.28 13.58
CA LEU A 65 -5.02 -14.16 14.03
C LEU A 65 -3.71 -14.72 14.58
N GLU A 66 -2.58 -14.12 14.20
CA GLU A 66 -1.32 -14.41 14.90
C GLU A 66 -1.39 -13.99 16.38
N PRO A 67 -0.64 -14.65 17.29
CA PRO A 67 -0.72 -14.37 18.72
C PRO A 67 -0.52 -12.89 19.11
N ALA A 68 0.32 -12.17 18.36
CA ALA A 68 0.62 -10.76 18.61
C ALA A 68 -0.55 -9.80 18.31
N CYS A 69 -1.54 -10.22 17.52
CA CYS A 69 -2.64 -9.35 17.07
C CYS A 69 -3.40 -8.73 18.25
N LYS A 70 -3.69 -9.51 19.29
CA LYS A 70 -4.50 -9.06 20.43
C LYS A 70 -3.81 -8.00 21.28
N THR A 71 -2.48 -7.94 21.21
CA THR A 71 -1.66 -6.96 21.92
C THR A 71 -1.44 -5.72 21.05
N ALA A 72 -1.11 -5.92 19.77
CA ALA A 72 -0.90 -4.82 18.83
C ALA A 72 -2.20 -4.05 18.55
N LEU A 73 -3.28 -4.78 18.25
CA LEU A 73 -4.60 -4.27 17.84
C LEU A 73 -5.71 -4.90 18.69
N PRO A 74 -6.02 -4.36 19.88
CA PRO A 74 -6.89 -5.02 20.85
C PRO A 74 -8.31 -5.35 20.37
N PHE A 75 -8.88 -4.58 19.44
CA PHE A 75 -10.22 -4.83 18.88
C PHE A 75 -10.32 -6.19 18.18
N THR A 76 -9.19 -6.71 17.66
CA THR A 76 -9.11 -7.99 16.96
C THR A 76 -9.52 -9.18 17.83
N LYS A 77 -9.51 -9.05 19.16
CA LYS A 77 -9.93 -10.10 20.10
C LYS A 77 -11.32 -10.66 19.84
N SER A 78 -12.21 -9.84 19.28
CA SER A 78 -13.60 -10.21 18.99
C SER A 78 -13.79 -10.88 17.62
N ILE A 79 -12.80 -10.80 16.72
CA ILE A 79 -12.89 -11.33 15.36
C ILE A 79 -12.80 -12.85 15.39
N VAL A 80 -13.79 -13.52 14.79
CA VAL A 80 -13.81 -15.00 14.70
C VAL A 80 -13.99 -15.51 13.27
N ALA A 81 -14.40 -14.64 12.35
CA ALA A 81 -14.61 -15.00 10.95
C ALA A 81 -14.40 -13.78 10.04
N TRP A 82 -14.25 -14.05 8.74
CA TRP A 82 -14.33 -13.04 7.69
C TRP A 82 -15.45 -13.38 6.70
N SER A 83 -15.95 -12.40 5.97
CA SER A 83 -16.88 -12.61 4.86
C SER A 83 -16.76 -11.52 3.81
N VAL A 84 -17.40 -11.73 2.66
CA VAL A 84 -17.66 -10.66 1.69
C VAL A 84 -19.11 -10.23 1.87
N ARG A 85 -19.34 -8.92 2.00
CA ARG A 85 -20.67 -8.29 2.04
C ARG A 85 -20.83 -7.40 0.81
N GLY A 86 -22.02 -7.37 0.21
CA GLY A 86 -22.22 -6.61 -1.02
C GLY A 86 -21.30 -7.07 -2.14
N LEU A 87 -20.70 -6.12 -2.86
CA LEU A 87 -19.82 -6.38 -4.00
C LEU A 87 -18.33 -6.30 -3.64
N ASP A 88 -17.99 -5.49 -2.66
CA ASP A 88 -16.65 -4.92 -2.46
C ASP A 88 -16.22 -4.85 -0.99
N ILE A 89 -17.08 -5.25 -0.05
CA ILE A 89 -16.78 -5.15 1.38
C ILE A 89 -16.21 -6.47 1.90
N VAL A 90 -14.96 -6.42 2.36
CA VAL A 90 -14.36 -7.48 3.18
C VAL A 90 -14.69 -7.19 4.64
N ARG A 91 -15.51 -8.04 5.26
CA ARG A 91 -15.92 -7.89 6.66
C ARG A 91 -15.11 -8.81 7.55
N PHE A 92 -14.53 -8.27 8.61
CA PHE A 92 -14.15 -9.05 9.80
C PHE A 92 -15.27 -8.95 10.83
N GLN A 93 -15.71 -10.10 11.33
CA GLN A 93 -16.94 -10.20 12.13
C GLN A 93 -16.73 -10.98 13.42
N ASP A 94 -17.59 -10.66 14.38
CA ASP A 94 -17.65 -11.35 15.67
C ASP A 94 -18.45 -12.66 15.59
N ALA A 95 -18.62 -13.32 16.75
CA ALA A 95 -19.35 -14.57 16.84
C ALA A 95 -20.85 -14.45 16.54
N THR A 96 -21.42 -13.24 16.64
CA THR A 96 -22.82 -12.96 16.32
C THR A 96 -23.02 -12.62 14.84
N GLY A 97 -21.93 -12.43 14.08
CA GLY A 97 -21.94 -12.02 12.67
C GLY A 97 -21.96 -10.51 12.47
N GLU A 98 -21.86 -9.74 13.55
CA GLU A 98 -21.76 -8.28 13.52
C GLU A 98 -20.39 -7.84 13.01
N ALA A 99 -20.35 -6.70 12.32
CA ALA A 99 -19.10 -6.14 11.81
C ALA A 99 -18.23 -5.68 12.97
N VAL A 100 -17.04 -6.25 13.08
CA VAL A 100 -15.97 -5.66 13.88
C VAL A 100 -15.31 -4.56 13.06
N ILE A 101 -15.03 -4.82 11.78
CA ILE A 101 -14.54 -3.82 10.83
C ILE A 101 -14.90 -4.27 9.41
N ASP A 102 -15.32 -3.32 8.59
CA ASP A 102 -15.56 -3.49 7.16
C ASP A 102 -14.46 -2.75 6.41
N PHE A 103 -13.88 -3.42 5.41
CA PHE A 103 -12.86 -2.86 4.54
C PHE A 103 -13.36 -2.76 3.11
N THR A 104 -12.96 -1.69 2.43
CA THR A 104 -13.19 -1.47 0.99
C THR A 104 -11.86 -1.24 0.29
N GLU A 105 -11.71 -1.75 -0.92
CA GLU A 105 -10.51 -1.54 -1.73
C GLU A 105 -10.40 -0.06 -2.14
N VAL A 106 -9.26 0.57 -1.85
CA VAL A 106 -8.98 1.97 -2.21
C VAL A 106 -7.91 2.07 -3.31
N GLU A 107 -7.01 1.10 -3.34
CA GLU A 107 -6.00 0.87 -4.38
C GLU A 107 -5.86 -0.64 -4.57
N ALA A 108 -5.40 -1.08 -5.75
CA ALA A 108 -5.28 -2.50 -6.06
C ALA A 108 -4.53 -3.28 -4.97
N GLY A 109 -5.22 -4.17 -4.26
CA GLY A 109 -4.69 -4.97 -3.17
C GLY A 109 -4.54 -4.26 -1.81
N ILE A 110 -5.02 -3.02 -1.69
CA ILE A 110 -5.02 -2.21 -0.47
C ILE A 110 -6.47 -1.90 -0.09
N PHE A 111 -6.87 -2.39 1.07
CA PHE A 111 -8.20 -2.19 1.62
C PHE A 111 -8.13 -1.32 2.87
N GLU A 112 -9.05 -0.36 2.99
CA GLU A 112 -9.17 0.51 4.15
C GLU A 112 -10.47 0.29 4.90
N GLY A 113 -10.38 0.28 6.23
CA GLY A 113 -11.54 0.17 7.12
C GLY A 113 -11.47 1.23 8.22
N LEU A 114 -12.58 1.92 8.45
CA LEU A 114 -12.69 2.94 9.48
C LEU A 114 -13.31 2.35 10.75
N ARG A 115 -12.66 2.54 11.91
CA ARG A 115 -13.26 2.29 13.22
C ARG A 115 -13.52 3.62 13.93
N GLN A 116 -14.77 3.85 14.32
CA GLN A 116 -15.17 5.07 15.01
C GLN A 116 -14.37 5.23 16.32
N GLY A 117 -13.71 6.38 16.47
CA GLY A 117 -12.90 6.69 17.65
C GLY A 117 -11.52 6.02 17.69
N GLU A 118 -11.18 5.15 16.74
CA GLU A 118 -9.87 4.45 16.68
C GLU A 118 -9.05 4.84 15.44
N GLY A 119 -9.70 5.24 14.34
CA GLY A 119 -9.03 5.68 13.12
C GLY A 119 -9.16 4.70 11.95
N VAL A 120 -8.30 4.87 10.95
CA VAL A 120 -8.27 4.05 9.73
C VAL A 120 -7.30 2.87 9.92
N TYR A 121 -7.69 1.71 9.43
CA TYR A 121 -6.90 0.50 9.38
C TYR A 121 -6.71 0.05 7.94
N ILE A 122 -5.49 -0.38 7.64
CA ILE A 122 -5.10 -0.87 6.31
C ILE A 122 -5.00 -2.39 6.37
N LEU A 123 -5.60 -3.05 5.38
CA LEU A 123 -5.47 -4.48 5.13
C LEU A 123 -4.84 -4.68 3.74
N GLN A 124 -3.70 -5.35 3.70
CA GLN A 124 -2.92 -5.57 2.47
C GLN A 124 -2.26 -6.95 2.46
N ASP A 125 -1.91 -7.46 1.27
CA ASP A 125 -1.20 -8.73 1.13
C ASP A 125 0.11 -8.72 1.95
N LEU A 126 0.36 -9.79 2.71
CA LEU A 126 1.50 -9.84 3.62
C LEU A 126 2.84 -9.81 2.89
N ALA A 127 2.94 -10.44 1.72
CA ALA A 127 4.19 -10.46 0.96
C ALA A 127 4.48 -9.07 0.39
N ALA A 128 3.46 -8.39 -0.14
CA ALA A 128 3.57 -7.00 -0.57
C ALA A 128 3.99 -6.08 0.59
N ALA A 129 3.31 -6.16 1.73
CA ALA A 129 3.58 -5.39 2.95
C ALA A 129 5.02 -5.55 3.45
N ARG A 130 5.53 -6.79 3.46
CA ARG A 130 6.90 -7.12 3.85
C ARG A 130 7.92 -6.67 2.81
N SER A 131 7.61 -6.77 1.52
CA SER A 131 8.48 -6.28 0.46
C SER A 131 8.68 -4.77 0.57
N MET A 132 7.62 -4.02 0.80
CA MET A 132 7.71 -2.56 1.00
C MET A 132 8.54 -2.22 2.23
N ALA A 133 8.30 -2.89 3.36
CA ALA A 133 9.08 -2.67 4.59
C ALA A 133 10.57 -2.97 4.36
N LYS A 134 10.90 -4.09 3.70
CA LYS A 134 12.27 -4.43 3.34
C LYS A 134 12.90 -3.38 2.42
N SER A 135 12.17 -2.90 1.42
CA SER A 135 12.66 -1.85 0.53
C SER A 135 12.98 -0.57 1.30
N MET A 136 12.13 -0.16 2.23
CA MET A 136 12.40 0.99 3.10
C MET A 136 13.62 0.76 4.01
N ASP A 137 13.71 -0.40 4.67
CA ASP A 137 14.83 -0.75 5.55
C ASP A 137 16.18 -0.72 4.82
N GLN A 138 16.19 -1.10 3.54
CA GLN A 138 17.38 -1.03 2.70
C GLN A 138 17.85 0.41 2.44
N MET A 139 16.96 1.41 2.56
CA MET A 139 17.29 2.81 2.34
C MET A 139 17.85 3.49 3.60
N ILE A 140 17.57 2.97 4.79
CA ILE A 140 18.06 3.51 6.06
C ILE A 140 19.59 3.42 6.09
N GLY A 141 20.22 4.47 6.62
CA GLY A 141 21.65 4.52 6.88
C GLY A 141 22.31 5.77 6.34
N ASP A 142 23.64 5.69 6.20
CA ASP A 142 24.47 6.78 5.73
C ASP A 142 24.59 6.80 4.21
N TRP A 143 24.53 8.01 3.66
CA TRP A 143 24.61 8.29 2.24
C TRP A 143 25.56 9.45 2.00
N ALA A 144 26.14 9.49 0.81
CA ALA A 144 26.86 10.64 0.28
C ALA A 144 26.10 11.19 -0.92
N MET A 145 25.87 12.50 -0.93
CA MET A 145 25.55 13.23 -2.14
C MET A 145 26.84 13.59 -2.87
N VAL A 146 26.90 13.26 -4.15
CA VAL A 146 28.02 13.52 -5.05
C VAL A 146 27.54 14.26 -6.29
N ARG A 147 28.44 15.01 -6.93
CA ARG A 147 28.21 15.58 -8.28
C ARG A 147 28.37 14.50 -9.35
N GLY A 148 27.98 14.80 -10.58
CA GLY A 148 28.12 13.88 -11.72
C GLY A 148 29.56 13.41 -12.00
N ASN A 149 30.57 14.15 -11.51
CA ASN A 149 31.98 13.74 -11.58
C ASN A 149 32.45 12.87 -10.39
N GLY A 150 31.54 12.49 -9.48
CA GLY A 150 31.80 11.69 -8.29
C GLY A 150 32.31 12.47 -7.08
N GLN A 151 32.49 13.80 -7.17
CA GLN A 151 32.96 14.60 -6.04
C GLN A 151 31.91 14.61 -4.91
N PRO A 152 32.25 14.18 -3.67
CA PRO A 152 31.35 14.29 -2.52
C PRO A 152 31.11 15.75 -2.14
N VAL A 153 29.83 16.08 -1.94
CA VAL A 153 29.38 17.46 -1.63
C VAL A 153 28.52 17.56 -0.38
N CYS A 154 28.01 16.43 0.14
CA CYS A 154 27.34 16.38 1.44
C CYS A 154 27.21 14.92 1.90
N GLY A 155 27.27 14.68 3.20
CA GLY A 155 26.82 13.41 3.78
C GLY A 155 25.43 13.57 4.38
N LEU A 156 24.63 12.51 4.38
CA LEU A 156 23.33 12.49 5.05
C LEU A 156 23.05 11.13 5.68
N THR A 157 22.13 11.11 6.64
CA THR A 157 21.65 9.89 7.29
C THR A 157 20.14 9.81 7.14
N LEU A 158 19.65 8.79 6.43
CA LEU A 158 18.23 8.45 6.33
C LEU A 158 17.88 7.56 7.52
N THR A 159 16.92 7.95 8.36
CA THR A 159 16.54 7.18 9.55
C THR A 159 15.17 6.51 9.39
N ASN A 160 14.79 5.62 10.31
CA ASN A 160 13.41 5.13 10.46
C ASN A 160 12.60 5.88 11.53
N THR A 161 13.07 7.05 11.97
CA THR A 161 12.30 7.84 12.95
C THR A 161 11.17 8.56 12.23
N GLU A 162 9.96 8.07 12.40
CA GLU A 162 8.77 8.66 11.79
C GLU A 162 8.48 10.07 12.35
N THR A 163 8.08 10.97 11.46
CA THR A 163 7.78 12.38 11.75
C THR A 163 6.33 12.75 11.43
N SER A 164 5.75 12.07 10.44
CA SER A 164 4.33 12.06 10.06
C SER A 164 4.08 10.79 9.22
N PRO A 165 2.82 10.39 8.94
CA PRO A 165 2.54 9.17 8.18
C PRO A 165 3.39 9.07 6.91
N ASP A 166 4.10 7.96 6.75
CA ASP A 166 5.04 7.66 5.65
C ASP A 166 6.24 8.61 5.49
N ASN A 167 6.54 9.47 6.47
CA ASN A 167 7.67 10.41 6.41
C ASN A 167 8.62 10.21 7.59
N PHE A 168 9.90 10.04 7.28
CA PHE A 168 10.95 9.71 8.24
C PHE A 168 11.99 10.82 8.32
N GLN A 169 12.69 10.91 9.45
CA GLN A 169 13.69 11.95 9.67
C GLN A 169 14.96 11.70 8.85
N VAL A 170 15.50 12.77 8.26
CA VAL A 170 16.82 12.79 7.61
C VAL A 170 17.70 13.86 8.25
N PHE A 171 18.99 13.57 8.36
CA PHE A 171 19.99 14.51 8.88
C PHE A 171 21.07 14.76 7.85
N LEU A 172 21.49 16.01 7.70
CA LEU A 172 22.74 16.33 7.01
C LEU A 172 23.93 16.18 7.96
N LYS A 173 25.02 15.60 7.47
CA LYS A 173 26.32 15.64 8.13
C LYS A 173 26.95 17.05 7.95
N PRO A 174 27.91 17.45 8.80
CA PRO A 174 28.57 18.76 8.65
C PRO A 174 29.28 18.93 7.31
N LYS A 175 29.54 20.19 6.93
CA LYS A 175 30.34 20.59 5.74
C LYS A 175 29.69 20.27 4.38
N CYS A 176 28.37 20.43 4.27
CA CYS A 176 27.68 20.31 3.00
C CYS A 176 27.84 21.57 2.13
N ASP A 177 27.86 21.38 0.82
CA ASP A 177 27.77 22.43 -0.19
C ASP A 177 26.56 23.35 0.05
N ALA A 178 26.70 24.62 -0.34
CA ALA A 178 25.71 25.66 -0.05
C ALA A 178 24.30 25.34 -0.54
N VAL A 179 24.14 24.76 -1.73
CA VAL A 179 22.81 24.42 -2.29
C VAL A 179 22.11 23.34 -1.45
N ILE A 180 22.86 22.36 -0.95
CA ILE A 180 22.31 21.27 -0.14
C ILE A 180 22.01 21.78 1.28
N ALA A 181 22.92 22.59 1.83
CA ALA A 181 22.72 23.25 3.12
C ALA A 181 21.53 24.23 3.11
N GLN A 182 21.24 24.87 1.98
CA GLN A 182 20.07 25.73 1.81
C GLN A 182 18.79 24.91 1.67
N PHE A 183 18.81 23.82 0.90
CA PHE A 183 17.67 22.92 0.79
C PHE A 183 17.32 22.28 2.14
N ASN A 184 18.32 21.89 2.93
CA ASN A 184 18.20 21.43 4.32
C ASN A 184 17.03 20.44 4.54
N PRO A 185 17.09 19.24 3.92
CA PRO A 185 16.03 18.26 4.07
C PRO A 185 15.90 17.86 5.54
N ALA A 186 14.67 17.79 6.01
CA ALA A 186 14.33 17.37 7.37
C ALA A 186 13.55 16.06 7.40
N GLN A 187 12.86 15.74 6.30
CA GLN A 187 12.11 14.51 6.14
C GLN A 187 12.49 13.80 4.84
N TRP A 188 12.35 12.49 4.82
CA TRP A 188 12.47 11.65 3.63
C TRP A 188 11.36 10.59 3.61
N ARG A 189 11.03 10.10 2.41
CA ARG A 189 10.16 8.94 2.23
C ARG A 189 10.56 8.14 1.01
N LEU A 190 10.13 6.88 0.96
CA LEU A 190 10.23 6.03 -0.23
C LEU A 190 8.85 5.95 -0.88
N GLU A 191 8.70 6.52 -2.07
CA GLU A 191 7.42 6.57 -2.77
C GLU A 191 7.60 5.97 -4.17
N ARG A 192 6.89 4.88 -4.47
CA ARG A 192 6.93 4.20 -5.78
C ARG A 192 8.36 3.92 -6.30
N GLY A 193 9.28 3.59 -5.38
CA GLY A 193 10.68 3.29 -5.71
C GLY A 193 11.58 4.52 -5.85
N GLN A 194 11.12 5.72 -5.49
CA GLN A 194 11.89 6.96 -5.47
C GLN A 194 12.21 7.40 -4.03
N ILE A 195 13.42 7.91 -3.79
CA ILE A 195 13.70 8.64 -2.55
C ILE A 195 13.17 10.06 -2.74
N ILE A 196 12.30 10.48 -1.84
CA ILE A 196 11.79 11.83 -1.78
C ILE A 196 12.40 12.49 -0.56
N LEU A 197 13.20 13.55 -0.75
CA LEU A 197 13.69 14.41 0.32
C LEU A 197 12.84 15.67 0.39
N MET A 198 12.50 16.11 1.61
CA MET A 198 11.63 17.26 1.84
C MET A 198 12.26 18.22 2.84
N SER A 199 12.27 19.51 2.49
CA SER A 199 12.69 20.59 3.38
C SER A 199 11.56 21.01 4.32
N LYS A 200 11.91 21.74 5.39
CA LYS A 200 10.91 22.36 6.27
C LYS A 200 10.07 23.44 5.57
N SER A 201 10.56 24.01 4.47
CA SER A 201 9.84 24.98 3.65
C SER A 201 8.87 24.33 2.65
N GLY A 202 8.86 23.00 2.53
CA GLY A 202 8.00 22.26 1.61
C GLY A 202 8.63 22.00 0.23
N ASP A 203 9.90 22.35 0.03
CA ASP A 203 10.64 22.01 -1.19
C ASP A 203 10.90 20.50 -1.23
N VAL A 204 10.85 19.93 -2.44
CA VAL A 204 10.99 18.48 -2.64
C VAL A 204 12.06 18.17 -3.68
N TRP A 205 12.99 17.27 -3.34
CA TRP A 205 13.92 16.67 -4.29
C TRP A 205 13.62 15.18 -4.42
N GLN A 206 13.43 14.72 -5.64
CA GLN A 206 13.15 13.32 -5.96
C GLN A 206 14.41 12.67 -6.52
N PHE A 207 14.68 11.43 -6.13
CA PHE A 207 15.78 10.63 -6.66
C PHE A 207 15.27 9.28 -7.14
N GLU A 208 15.71 8.90 -8.32
CA GLU A 208 15.43 7.61 -8.95
C GLU A 208 16.69 6.76 -8.99
N ALA A 209 16.55 5.46 -8.76
CA ALA A 209 17.64 4.53 -8.98
C ALA A 209 17.95 4.43 -10.49
N ASP A 210 19.22 4.55 -10.84
CA ASP A 210 19.72 4.23 -12.18
C ASP A 210 20.14 2.75 -12.30
N ASP A 211 20.60 2.36 -13.49
CA ASP A 211 21.05 0.99 -13.79
C ASP A 211 22.26 0.54 -12.96
N ASN A 212 22.96 1.48 -12.29
CA ASN A 212 24.12 1.23 -11.44
C ASN A 212 23.78 1.27 -9.94
N ALA A 213 22.49 1.26 -9.59
CA ALA A 213 21.99 1.42 -8.23
C ALA A 213 22.45 2.73 -7.55
N GLN A 214 22.76 3.75 -8.35
CA GLN A 214 22.96 5.11 -7.89
C GLN A 214 21.64 5.86 -7.93
N TRP A 215 21.41 6.73 -6.96
CA TRP A 215 20.13 7.44 -6.86
C TRP A 215 20.31 8.83 -7.42
N ARG A 216 19.84 9.08 -8.64
CA ARG A 216 20.03 10.34 -9.35
C ARG A 216 18.84 11.26 -9.15
N ARG A 217 19.11 12.53 -8.87
CA ARG A 217 18.06 13.54 -8.72
C ARG A 217 17.31 13.73 -10.04
N VAL A 218 15.98 13.75 -9.98
CA VAL A 218 15.09 14.01 -11.13
C VAL A 218 14.23 15.25 -10.88
N PRO A 219 13.97 16.08 -11.93
CA PRO A 219 14.58 16.01 -13.26
C PRO A 219 16.08 16.34 -13.21
N ASP A 220 16.78 15.95 -14.28
CA ASP A 220 18.21 16.27 -14.42
C ASP A 220 18.46 17.78 -14.40
N THR A 221 19.60 18.15 -13.82
CA THR A 221 20.11 19.52 -13.87
C THR A 221 21.47 19.53 -14.56
N ALA A 222 21.96 20.72 -14.92
CA ALA A 222 23.27 20.86 -15.56
C ALA A 222 24.44 20.34 -14.70
N ASP A 223 24.26 20.30 -13.38
CA ASP A 223 25.20 19.70 -12.43
C ASP A 223 24.49 18.60 -11.63
N PRO A 224 24.43 17.37 -12.18
CA PRO A 224 23.66 16.28 -11.61
C PRO A 224 24.04 15.98 -10.17
N LEU A 225 23.02 15.77 -9.33
CA LEU A 225 23.19 15.37 -7.95
C LEU A 225 22.83 13.90 -7.81
N ILE A 226 23.73 13.11 -7.24
CA ILE A 226 23.59 11.66 -7.11
C ILE A 226 23.79 11.29 -5.64
N MET A 227 22.97 10.39 -5.12
CA MET A 227 23.10 9.78 -3.81
C MET A 227 23.71 8.39 -3.95
N LEU A 228 24.80 8.17 -3.21
CA LEU A 228 25.53 6.90 -3.12
C LEU A 228 25.48 6.40 -1.68
N ARG A 229 25.23 5.10 -1.53
CA ARG A 229 25.28 4.45 -0.21
C ARG A 229 26.71 4.46 0.34
N GLN A 230 26.87 4.60 1.66
CA GLN A 230 28.16 4.55 2.36
C GLN A 230 28.34 3.23 3.13
#